data_AF-A0AAN7IFT8-F1
#
_entry.id   AF-A0AAN7IFT8-F1
#
_cell.length_a   1.000
_cell.length_b   1.000
_cell.length_c   1.000
_cell.angle_alpha   90.00
_cell.angle_beta   90.00
_cell.angle_gamma   90.00
#
_symmetry.space_group_name_H-M   'P 1'
#
loop_
_entity.id
_entity.type
_entity.pdbx_description
1 polymer ?
#
loop_
_entity_poly.entity_id
_entity_poly.type
_entity_poly.pdbx_seq_one_letter_code
_entity_poly.pdbx_strand_id
1 'polypeptide(L)'
;MEDYLLCMKTLRSQMNDVEDQTAKITVEEQMQLTTIHTLEIDLNSAKSETKQLKEDTEKMMKAKGQICSQILERQRKIVSLESDSSTLAQTLELIQQEKASLSSKLLEMRTYFTKVGEEIDAKFQEQQVKDRISEQTGETEGKSSIDGDLIMDNLMKQLLEQVKFKENDFEPELRTMDIKTLEEEHNALLLDKAGVIEYLQTLPSQIETLKGISHVITCACGKEYKVGVDCCV
;
A
#
# COMPACT_ATOMS: atom_id res chain seq x y z
N MET A 1 31.98 102.35 -53.75
CA MET A 1 31.30 101.21 -54.42
C MET A 1 31.83 99.87 -53.91
N GLU A 2 33.12 99.78 -53.54
CA GLU A 2 33.74 98.56 -52.96
C GLU A 2 33.21 98.15 -51.59
N ASP A 3 32.97 99.10 -50.67
CA ASP A 3 32.44 98.78 -49.32
C ASP A 3 31.07 98.10 -49.37
N TYR A 4 30.19 98.57 -50.27
CA TYR A 4 28.88 97.94 -50.49
C TYR A 4 29.02 96.50 -51.00
N LEU A 5 29.95 96.26 -51.94
CA LEU A 5 30.22 94.92 -52.47
C LEU A 5 30.79 93.98 -51.39
N LEU A 6 31.65 94.50 -50.50
CA LEU A 6 32.19 93.75 -49.36
C LEU A 6 31.08 93.38 -48.37
N CYS A 7 30.17 94.30 -48.04
CA CYS A 7 29.00 94.02 -47.21
C CYS A 7 28.13 92.92 -47.82
N MET A 8 27.85 92.98 -49.13
CA MET A 8 27.04 91.96 -49.81
C MET A 8 27.69 90.56 -49.83
N LYS A 9 29.02 90.49 -50.01
CA LYS A 9 29.76 89.22 -49.92
C LYS A 9 29.71 88.63 -48.52
N THR A 10 29.86 89.47 -47.50
CA THR A 10 29.81 89.06 -46.09
C THR A 10 28.43 88.53 -45.72
N LEU A 11 27.36 89.25 -46.10
CA LEU A 11 25.99 88.80 -45.85
C LEU A 11 25.69 87.45 -46.52
N ARG A 12 26.16 87.24 -47.76
CA ARG A 12 25.99 85.95 -48.45
C ARG A 12 26.71 84.81 -47.72
N SER A 13 27.95 85.03 -47.27
CA SER A 13 28.68 84.02 -46.49
C SER A 13 27.92 83.65 -45.22
N GLN A 14 27.43 84.66 -44.48
CA GLN A 14 26.65 84.43 -43.25
C GLN A 14 25.34 83.71 -43.52
N MET A 15 24.63 84.03 -44.62
CA MET A 15 23.42 83.31 -45.01
C MET A 15 23.72 81.84 -45.30
N ASN A 16 24.80 81.54 -46.02
CA ASN A 16 25.20 80.16 -46.30
C ASN A 16 25.56 79.41 -45.01
N ASP A 17 26.32 80.04 -44.10
CA ASP A 17 26.70 79.41 -42.82
C ASP A 17 25.45 79.08 -41.97
N VAL A 18 24.43 79.93 -41.99
CA VAL A 18 23.15 79.70 -41.31
C VAL A 18 22.35 78.59 -41.99
N GLU A 19 22.34 78.53 -43.33
CA GLU A 19 21.67 77.47 -44.09
C GLU A 19 22.29 76.10 -43.79
N ASP A 20 23.63 76.00 -43.79
CA ASP A 20 24.37 74.78 -43.45
C ASP A 20 24.10 74.34 -42.00
N GLN A 21 24.09 75.28 -41.06
CA GLN A 21 23.72 74.98 -39.66
C GLN A 21 22.28 74.49 -39.55
N THR A 22 21.34 75.12 -40.26
CA THR A 22 19.93 74.73 -40.27
C THR A 22 19.75 73.32 -40.84
N ALA A 23 20.43 72.99 -41.93
CA ALA A 23 20.41 71.65 -42.52
C ALA A 23 20.97 70.59 -41.55
N LYS A 24 22.09 70.90 -40.88
CA LYS A 24 22.69 70.00 -39.88
C LYS A 24 21.74 69.74 -38.70
N ILE A 25 21.15 70.80 -38.14
CA ILE A 25 20.18 70.69 -37.04
C ILE A 25 18.98 69.83 -37.46
N THR A 26 18.44 70.08 -38.65
CA THR A 26 17.29 69.33 -39.19
C THR A 26 17.59 67.82 -39.28
N VAL A 27 18.78 67.45 -39.74
CA VAL A 27 19.18 66.03 -39.81
C VAL A 27 19.30 65.41 -38.42
N GLU A 28 19.89 66.13 -37.47
CA GLU A 28 20.04 65.67 -36.09
C GLU A 28 18.68 65.49 -35.38
N GLU A 29 17.75 66.43 -35.58
CA GLU A 29 16.37 66.34 -35.07
C GLU A 29 15.64 65.13 -35.64
N GLN A 30 15.73 64.88 -36.96
CA GLN A 30 15.10 63.71 -37.58
C GLN A 30 15.69 62.38 -37.07
N MET A 31 17.00 62.33 -36.82
CA MET A 31 17.65 61.17 -36.22
C MET A 31 17.15 60.93 -34.78
N GLN A 32 17.02 61.99 -33.98
CA GLN A 32 16.47 61.91 -32.62
C GLN A 32 15.02 61.46 -32.62
N LEU A 33 14.17 62.02 -33.49
CA LEU A 33 12.77 61.63 -33.63
C LEU A 33 12.62 60.15 -33.98
N THR A 34 13.42 59.65 -34.93
CA THR A 34 13.42 58.23 -35.29
C THR A 34 13.82 57.35 -34.11
N THR A 35 14.84 57.75 -33.35
CA THR A 35 15.31 57.01 -32.17
C THR A 35 14.24 56.96 -31.08
N ILE A 36 13.59 58.09 -30.79
CA ILE A 36 12.49 58.16 -29.81
C ILE A 36 11.37 57.23 -30.24
N HIS A 37 10.97 57.27 -31.52
CA HIS A 37 9.90 56.42 -32.02
C HIS A 37 10.21 54.93 -31.89
N THR A 38 11.44 54.50 -32.19
CA THR A 38 11.86 53.11 -31.98
C THR A 38 11.79 52.72 -30.50
N LEU A 39 12.30 53.58 -29.60
CA LEU A 39 12.24 53.32 -28.15
C LEU A 39 10.80 53.26 -27.62
N GLU A 40 9.88 54.06 -28.16
CA GLU A 40 8.46 53.99 -27.81
C GLU A 40 7.84 52.65 -28.21
N ILE A 41 8.19 52.11 -29.37
CA ILE A 41 7.73 50.79 -29.81
C ILE A 41 8.25 49.71 -28.86
N ASP A 42 9.55 49.71 -28.57
CA ASP A 42 10.18 48.73 -27.67
C ASP A 42 9.60 48.79 -26.26
N LEU A 43 9.38 50.00 -25.73
CA LEU A 43 8.76 50.22 -24.43
C LEU A 43 7.32 49.67 -24.37
N ASN A 44 6.54 49.86 -25.45
CA ASN A 44 5.21 49.28 -25.54
C ASN A 44 5.25 47.75 -25.63
N SER A 45 6.23 47.17 -26.34
CA SER A 45 6.44 45.71 -26.37
C SER A 45 6.75 45.18 -24.97
N ALA A 46 7.77 45.74 -24.30
CA ALA A 46 8.18 45.36 -22.95
C ALA A 46 7.05 45.48 -21.93
N LYS A 47 6.21 46.51 -22.06
CA LYS A 47 5.01 46.69 -21.22
C LYS A 47 3.98 45.58 -21.43
N SER A 48 3.76 45.16 -22.68
CA SER A 48 2.83 44.07 -22.98
C SER A 48 3.34 42.71 -22.49
N GLU A 49 4.62 42.42 -22.68
CA GLU A 49 5.29 41.22 -22.15
C GLU A 49 5.25 41.17 -20.62
N THR A 50 5.52 42.30 -19.96
CA THR A 50 5.47 42.40 -18.49
C THR A 50 4.05 42.10 -17.96
N LYS A 51 3.01 42.57 -18.67
CA LYS A 51 1.62 42.26 -18.32
C LYS A 51 1.34 40.75 -18.45
N GLN A 52 1.77 40.15 -19.55
CA GLN A 52 1.59 38.72 -19.79
C GLN A 52 2.30 37.87 -18.72
N LEU A 53 3.56 38.19 -18.40
CA LEU A 53 4.33 37.51 -17.35
C LEU A 53 3.65 37.57 -15.98
N LYS A 54 3.01 38.69 -15.65
CA LYS A 54 2.25 38.83 -14.40
C LYS A 54 1.06 37.87 -14.36
N GLU A 55 0.29 37.79 -15.45
CA GLU A 55 -0.86 36.88 -15.55
C GLU A 55 -0.43 35.41 -15.46
N ASP A 56 0.68 35.05 -16.11
CA ASP A 56 1.17 33.66 -16.08
C ASP A 56 1.76 33.29 -14.72
N THR A 57 2.39 34.23 -14.02
CA THR A 57 2.84 34.05 -12.63
C THR A 57 1.65 33.78 -11.70
N GLU A 58 0.54 34.49 -11.88
CA GLU A 58 -0.68 34.30 -11.09
C GLU A 58 -1.33 32.93 -11.35
N LYS A 59 -1.44 32.52 -12.62
CA LYS A 59 -1.90 31.17 -12.99
C LYS A 59 -1.03 30.09 -12.36
N MET A 60 0.29 30.26 -12.44
CA MET A 60 1.25 29.32 -11.85
C MET A 60 1.11 29.26 -10.32
N MET A 61 0.93 30.41 -9.66
CA MET A 61 0.72 30.46 -8.21
C MET A 61 -0.55 29.70 -7.79
N LYS A 62 -1.64 29.84 -8.56
CA LYS A 62 -2.89 29.10 -8.34
C LYS A 62 -2.69 27.59 -8.51
N ALA A 63 -2.03 27.16 -9.58
CA ALA A 63 -1.72 25.75 -9.82
C ALA A 63 -0.83 25.16 -8.72
N LYS A 64 0.20 25.89 -8.28
CA LYS A 64 1.05 25.52 -7.14
C LYS A 64 0.22 25.31 -5.88
N GLY A 65 -0.70 26.22 -5.57
CA GLY A 65 -1.61 26.10 -4.43
C GLY A 65 -2.45 24.82 -4.48
N GLN A 66 -3.01 24.49 -5.64
CA GLN A 66 -3.78 23.25 -5.84
C GLN A 66 -2.92 21.99 -5.64
N ILE A 67 -1.70 21.96 -6.18
CA ILE A 67 -0.76 20.85 -6.02
C ILE A 67 -0.40 20.66 -4.54
N CYS A 68 -0.11 21.75 -3.81
CA CYS A 68 0.19 21.68 -2.38
C CYS A 68 -0.97 21.08 -1.58
N SER A 69 -2.21 21.48 -1.87
CA SER A 69 -3.40 20.90 -1.23
C SER A 69 -3.52 19.40 -1.46
N GLN A 70 -3.29 18.94 -2.70
CA GLN A 70 -3.31 17.51 -3.02
C GLN A 70 -2.20 16.74 -2.31
N ILE A 71 -0.97 17.29 -2.23
CA ILE A 71 0.13 16.66 -1.51
C ILE A 71 -0.23 16.47 -0.04
N LEU A 72 -0.77 17.50 0.62
CA LEU A 72 -1.16 17.44 2.03
C LEU A 72 -2.29 16.43 2.28
N GLU A 73 -3.25 16.31 1.35
CA GLU A 73 -4.29 15.28 1.41
C GLU A 73 -3.71 13.88 1.28
N ARG A 74 -2.79 13.66 0.32
CA ARG A 74 -2.12 12.37 0.12
C ARG A 74 -1.27 11.98 1.33
N GLN A 75 -0.53 12.92 1.91
CA GLN A 75 0.26 12.69 3.13
C GLN A 75 -0.62 12.24 4.31
N ARG A 76 -1.78 12.88 4.52
CA ARG A 76 -2.75 12.45 5.55
C ARG A 76 -3.23 11.02 5.31
N LYS A 77 -3.52 10.67 4.06
CA LYS A 77 -3.95 9.31 3.70
C LYS A 77 -2.84 8.27 3.93
N ILE A 78 -1.58 8.60 3.63
CA ILE A 78 -0.43 7.72 3.90
C ILE A 78 -0.32 7.45 5.40
N VAL A 79 -0.36 8.49 6.24
CA VAL A 79 -0.28 8.33 7.70
C VAL A 79 -1.41 7.46 8.25
N SER A 80 -2.63 7.60 7.72
CA SER A 80 -3.75 6.72 8.08
C SER A 80 -3.46 5.27 7.72
N LEU A 81 -2.98 5.00 6.51
CA LEU A 81 -2.68 3.64 6.05
C LEU A 81 -1.50 3.01 6.80
N GLU A 82 -0.50 3.79 7.19
CA GLU A 82 0.62 3.33 8.02
C GLU A 82 0.13 2.88 9.41
N SER A 83 -0.80 3.63 10.01
CA SER A 83 -1.46 3.25 11.27
C SER A 83 -2.25 1.96 11.12
N ASP A 84 -3.05 1.83 10.05
CA ASP A 84 -3.83 0.63 9.77
C ASP A 84 -2.92 -0.59 9.56
N SER A 85 -1.83 -0.42 8.81
CA SER A 85 -0.85 -1.48 8.56
C SER A 85 -0.17 -1.95 9.85
N SER A 86 0.18 -1.02 10.75
CA SER A 86 0.75 -1.36 12.07
C SER A 86 -0.25 -2.13 12.92
N THR A 87 -1.53 -1.71 12.90
CA THR A 87 -2.61 -2.38 13.64
C THR A 87 -2.83 -3.80 13.13
N LEU A 88 -2.83 -3.97 11.81
CA LEU A 88 -2.95 -5.28 11.17
C LEU A 88 -1.77 -6.19 11.51
N ALA A 89 -0.54 -5.67 11.51
CA ALA A 89 0.65 -6.43 11.89
C ALA A 89 0.56 -6.95 13.34
N GLN A 90 0.16 -6.08 14.28
CA GLN A 90 -0.06 -6.48 15.68
C GLN A 90 -1.15 -7.56 15.82
N THR A 91 -2.24 -7.42 15.06
CA THR A 91 -3.35 -8.39 15.09
C THR A 91 -2.90 -9.75 14.56
N LEU A 92 -2.09 -9.77 13.51
CA LEU A 92 -1.53 -10.99 12.93
C LEU A 92 -0.58 -11.70 13.90
N GLU A 93 0.23 -10.96 14.66
CA GLU A 93 1.11 -11.52 15.68
C GLU A 93 0.31 -12.20 16.80
N LEU A 94 -0.78 -11.58 17.27
CA LEU A 94 -1.69 -12.18 18.26
C LEU A 94 -2.34 -13.46 17.74
N ILE A 95 -2.85 -13.47 16.50
CA ILE A 95 -3.43 -14.67 15.87
C ILE A 95 -2.40 -15.79 15.76
N GLN A 96 -1.16 -15.46 15.39
CA GLN A 96 -0.07 -16.45 15.32
C GLN A 96 0.24 -17.05 16.70
N GLN A 97 0.23 -16.23 17.75
CA GLN A 97 0.42 -16.67 19.12
C GLN A 97 -0.71 -17.61 19.58
N GLU A 98 -1.98 -17.23 19.34
CA GLU A 98 -3.13 -18.07 19.68
C GLU A 98 -3.11 -19.41 18.94
N LYS A 99 -2.76 -19.38 17.64
CA LYS A 99 -2.59 -20.58 16.82
C LYS A 99 -1.54 -21.52 17.41
N ALA A 100 -0.38 -20.99 17.85
CA ALA A 100 0.67 -21.79 18.47
C ALA A 100 0.19 -22.43 19.78
N SER A 101 -0.52 -21.65 20.61
CA SER A 101 -1.12 -22.14 21.87
C SER A 101 -2.13 -23.28 21.63
N LEU A 102 -3.07 -23.10 20.70
CA LEU A 102 -4.04 -24.12 20.32
C LEU A 102 -3.37 -25.38 19.75
N SER A 103 -2.34 -25.22 18.91
CA SER A 103 -1.59 -26.34 18.34
C SER A 103 -0.91 -27.19 19.41
N SER A 104 -0.35 -26.56 20.45
CA SER A 104 0.24 -27.28 21.60
C SER A 104 -0.81 -28.09 22.35
N LYS A 105 -1.96 -27.48 22.67
CA LYS A 105 -3.08 -28.16 23.37
C LYS A 105 -3.60 -29.37 22.58
N LEU A 106 -3.73 -29.23 21.26
CA LEU A 106 -4.15 -30.34 20.40
C LEU A 106 -3.12 -31.48 20.35
N LEU A 107 -1.83 -31.16 20.37
CA LEU A 107 -0.77 -32.17 20.41
C LEU A 107 -0.76 -32.94 21.74
N GLU A 108 -0.94 -32.24 22.85
CA GLU A 108 -1.09 -32.84 24.18
C GLU A 108 -2.30 -33.78 24.21
N MET A 109 -3.45 -33.31 23.70
CA MET A 109 -4.68 -34.10 23.62
C MET A 109 -4.49 -35.36 22.76
N ARG A 110 -3.85 -35.23 21.59
CA ARG A 110 -3.52 -36.38 20.73
C ARG A 110 -2.65 -37.39 21.48
N THR A 111 -1.60 -36.92 22.15
CA THR A 111 -0.68 -37.78 22.90
C THR A 111 -1.39 -38.52 24.02
N TYR A 112 -2.31 -37.86 24.72
CA TYR A 112 -3.15 -38.48 25.75
C TYR A 112 -3.99 -39.62 25.17
N PHE A 113 -4.71 -39.39 24.07
CA PHE A 113 -5.56 -40.43 23.48
C PHE A 113 -4.77 -41.61 22.90
N THR A 114 -3.59 -41.36 22.34
CA THR A 114 -2.69 -42.44 21.91
C THR A 114 -2.33 -43.35 23.09
N LYS A 115 -1.96 -42.79 24.25
CA LYS A 115 -1.68 -43.57 25.46
C LYS A 115 -2.90 -44.35 25.94
N VAL A 116 -4.08 -43.74 25.97
CA VAL A 116 -5.31 -44.43 26.39
C VAL A 116 -5.64 -45.60 25.44
N GLY A 117 -5.47 -45.42 24.13
CA GLY A 117 -5.63 -46.50 23.15
C GLY A 117 -4.65 -47.66 23.40
N GLU A 118 -3.36 -47.34 23.59
CA GLU A 118 -2.33 -48.33 23.93
C GLU A 118 -2.64 -49.09 25.23
N GLU A 119 -3.16 -48.40 26.26
CA GLU A 119 -3.57 -49.03 27.52
C GLU A 119 -4.77 -49.98 27.34
N ILE A 120 -5.75 -49.61 26.51
CA ILE A 120 -6.91 -50.46 26.20
C ILE A 120 -6.44 -51.72 25.44
N ASP A 121 -5.60 -51.53 24.42
CA ASP A 121 -5.05 -52.64 23.63
C ASP A 121 -4.23 -53.60 24.50
N ALA A 122 -3.39 -53.08 25.40
CA ALA A 122 -2.61 -53.88 26.34
C ALA A 122 -3.51 -54.71 27.27
N LYS A 123 -4.54 -54.10 27.86
CA LYS A 123 -5.51 -54.80 28.72
C LYS A 123 -6.29 -55.88 27.97
N PHE A 124 -6.67 -55.61 26.72
CA PHE A 124 -7.37 -56.58 25.88
C PHE A 124 -6.49 -57.81 25.58
N GLN A 125 -5.22 -57.61 25.25
CA GLN A 125 -4.28 -58.71 25.02
C GLN A 125 -4.04 -59.52 26.31
N GLU A 126 -3.87 -58.85 27.46
CA GLU A 126 -3.69 -59.52 28.75
C GLU A 126 -4.91 -60.39 29.12
N GLN A 127 -6.12 -59.90 28.86
CA GLN A 127 -7.36 -60.67 29.07
C GLN A 127 -7.45 -61.88 28.14
N GLN A 128 -7.14 -61.73 26.84
CA GLN A 128 -7.09 -62.85 25.90
C GLN A 128 -6.11 -63.96 26.33
N VAL A 129 -4.96 -63.59 26.90
CA VAL A 129 -3.98 -64.54 27.43
C VAL A 129 -4.53 -65.25 28.67
N LYS A 130 -5.21 -64.55 29.58
CA LYS A 130 -5.87 -65.17 30.74
C LYS A 130 -6.93 -66.19 30.34
N ASP A 131 -7.77 -65.87 29.36
CA ASP A 131 -8.81 -66.79 28.90
C ASP A 131 -8.21 -68.06 28.28
N ARG A 132 -7.11 -67.93 27.49
CA ARG A 132 -6.38 -69.08 26.93
C ARG A 132 -5.66 -69.94 27.98
N ILE A 133 -5.22 -69.36 29.10
CA ILE A 133 -4.62 -70.12 30.22
C ILE A 133 -5.71 -70.86 31.01
N SER A 134 -6.92 -70.29 31.13
CA SER A 134 -8.06 -70.95 31.79
C SER A 134 -8.58 -72.17 31.00
N GLU A 135 -8.55 -72.11 29.67
CA GLU A 135 -8.89 -73.25 28.79
C GLU A 135 -7.89 -74.42 28.88
N GLN A 136 -6.66 -74.19 29.35
CA GLN A 136 -5.67 -75.25 29.60
C GLN A 136 -5.67 -75.80 31.03
N THR A 137 -6.44 -75.22 31.97
CA THR A 137 -6.47 -75.66 33.38
C THR A 137 -7.84 -76.01 33.94
N GLY A 138 -8.89 -76.10 33.12
CA GLY A 138 -10.25 -76.41 33.59
C GLY A 138 -11.03 -77.39 32.72
N GLU A 139 -10.71 -78.69 32.82
CA GLU A 139 -11.79 -79.68 32.84
C GLU A 139 -12.58 -79.43 34.14
N THR A 140 -13.72 -78.75 34.09
CA THR A 140 -14.97 -79.04 34.83
C THR A 140 -15.98 -77.88 34.76
N GLU A 141 -17.12 -78.19 34.14
CA GLU A 141 -18.50 -77.78 34.47
C GLU A 141 -18.86 -76.31 34.81
N GLY A 142 -19.72 -75.71 33.96
CA GLY A 142 -21.00 -75.14 34.41
C GLY A 142 -21.18 -73.61 34.50
N LYS A 143 -22.08 -73.10 33.63
CA LYS A 143 -23.00 -71.93 33.79
C LYS A 143 -22.41 -70.52 34.05
N SER A 144 -22.56 -69.62 33.07
CA SER A 144 -23.63 -68.59 32.99
C SER A 144 -23.25 -67.45 32.02
N SER A 145 -24.16 -67.15 31.08
CA SER A 145 -23.97 -66.22 29.95
C SER A 145 -24.32 -64.76 30.29
N ILE A 146 -24.21 -64.33 31.56
CA ILE A 146 -24.83 -63.08 32.04
C ILE A 146 -23.81 -61.93 32.21
N ASP A 147 -22.50 -62.19 32.22
CA ASP A 147 -21.50 -61.19 32.65
C ASP A 147 -21.01 -60.25 31.52
N GLY A 148 -20.96 -60.71 30.26
CA GLY A 148 -20.40 -59.92 29.15
C GLY A 148 -21.22 -58.70 28.74
N ASP A 149 -22.56 -58.79 28.81
CA ASP A 149 -23.47 -57.70 28.43
C ASP A 149 -23.40 -56.53 29.42
N LEU A 150 -23.28 -56.81 30.72
CA LEU A 150 -23.17 -55.79 31.78
C LEU A 150 -21.83 -55.05 31.72
N ILE A 151 -20.76 -55.71 31.30
CA ILE A 151 -19.44 -55.11 31.17
C ILE A 151 -19.38 -54.14 29.98
N MET A 152 -19.99 -54.50 28.84
CA MET A 152 -20.03 -53.63 27.66
C MET A 152 -20.86 -52.36 27.90
N ASP A 153 -21.99 -52.48 28.59
CA ASP A 153 -22.86 -51.35 28.94
C ASP A 153 -22.19 -50.35 29.89
N ASN A 154 -21.38 -50.84 30.83
CA ASN A 154 -20.63 -49.99 31.76
C ASN A 154 -19.49 -49.24 31.05
N LEU A 155 -18.79 -49.92 30.13
CA LEU A 155 -17.75 -49.30 29.30
C LEU A 155 -18.33 -48.23 28.36
N MET A 156 -19.50 -48.50 27.76
CA MET A 156 -20.17 -47.58 26.86
C MET A 156 -20.67 -46.33 27.61
N LYS A 157 -21.16 -46.48 28.85
CA LYS A 157 -21.46 -45.35 29.74
C LYS A 157 -20.24 -44.52 30.07
N GLN A 158 -19.11 -45.16 30.41
CA GLN A 158 -17.89 -44.44 30.75
C GLN A 158 -17.32 -43.65 29.55
N LEU A 159 -17.41 -44.20 28.34
CA LEU A 159 -17.05 -43.50 27.10
C LEU A 159 -17.98 -42.33 26.81
N LEU A 160 -19.29 -42.51 27.00
CA LEU A 160 -20.28 -41.44 26.80
C LEU A 160 -20.06 -40.27 27.78
N GLU A 161 -19.70 -40.56 29.03
CA GLU A 161 -19.36 -39.55 30.03
C GLU A 161 -18.10 -38.76 29.65
N GLN A 162 -17.07 -39.42 29.10
CA GLN A 162 -15.85 -38.74 28.62
C GLN A 162 -16.10 -37.83 27.42
N VAL A 163 -17.01 -38.22 26.52
CA VAL A 163 -17.36 -37.40 25.35
C VAL A 163 -18.17 -36.18 25.77
N LYS A 164 -19.14 -36.34 26.67
CA LYS A 164 -19.91 -35.23 27.26
C LYS A 164 -19.05 -34.22 28.00
N PHE A 165 -18.01 -34.68 28.70
CA PHE A 165 -17.08 -33.77 29.38
C PHE A 165 -16.33 -32.86 28.38
N LYS A 166 -15.91 -33.41 27.23
CA LYS A 166 -15.14 -32.68 26.20
C LYS A 166 -15.99 -31.77 25.33
N GLU A 167 -17.27 -32.10 25.15
CA GLU A 167 -18.23 -31.20 24.52
C GLU A 167 -18.30 -29.87 25.29
N ASN A 168 -18.13 -29.89 26.62
CA ASN A 168 -18.15 -28.71 27.49
C ASN A 168 -16.92 -27.78 27.35
N ASP A 169 -15.86 -28.21 26.65
CA ASP A 169 -14.65 -27.39 26.44
C ASP A 169 -14.76 -26.41 25.26
N PHE A 170 -15.78 -26.57 24.40
CA PHE A 170 -16.05 -25.66 23.29
C PHE A 170 -16.81 -24.40 23.75
N GLU A 171 -16.86 -23.36 22.93
CA GLU A 171 -17.76 -22.24 23.22
C GLU A 171 -19.24 -22.68 23.11
N PRO A 172 -20.14 -22.16 23.96
CA PRO A 172 -21.56 -22.49 23.94
C PRO A 172 -22.20 -22.35 22.55
N GLU A 173 -21.78 -21.35 21.80
CA GLU A 173 -22.26 -21.01 20.46
C GLU A 173 -21.98 -22.16 19.48
N LEU A 174 -20.75 -22.70 19.52
CA LEU A 174 -20.32 -23.84 18.70
C LEU A 174 -21.00 -25.15 19.09
N ARG A 175 -21.34 -25.34 20.38
CA ARG A 175 -22.11 -26.50 20.86
C ARG A 175 -23.57 -26.48 20.37
N THR A 176 -24.14 -25.29 20.20
CA THR A 176 -25.54 -25.14 19.79
C THR A 176 -25.76 -25.20 18.29
N MET A 177 -24.69 -25.06 17.49
CA MET A 177 -24.77 -25.13 16.03
C MET A 177 -24.96 -26.57 15.56
N ASP A 178 -25.78 -26.76 14.52
CA ASP A 178 -25.91 -28.08 13.91
C ASP A 178 -24.64 -28.44 13.11
N ILE A 179 -24.38 -29.74 12.97
CA ILE A 179 -23.20 -30.27 12.28
C ILE A 179 -23.12 -29.72 10.85
N LYS A 180 -24.29 -29.54 10.21
CA LYS A 180 -24.37 -29.05 8.84
C LYS A 180 -23.91 -27.60 8.71
N THR A 181 -24.35 -26.70 9.60
CA THR A 181 -23.88 -25.31 9.62
C THR A 181 -22.38 -25.26 9.91
N LEU A 182 -21.88 -26.12 10.79
CA LEU A 182 -20.45 -26.17 11.09
C LEU A 182 -19.60 -26.61 9.89
N GLU A 183 -20.08 -27.57 9.09
CA GLU A 183 -19.45 -27.97 7.84
C GLU A 183 -19.48 -26.85 6.78
N GLU A 184 -20.59 -26.12 6.69
CA GLU A 184 -20.74 -24.97 5.78
C GLU A 184 -19.76 -23.85 6.13
N GLU A 185 -19.64 -23.48 7.41
CA GLU A 185 -18.68 -22.47 7.90
C GLU A 185 -17.22 -22.88 7.67
N HIS A 186 -16.88 -24.15 7.95
CA HIS A 186 -15.55 -24.67 7.67
C HIS A 186 -15.18 -24.56 6.18
N ASN A 187 -16.13 -24.86 5.30
CA ASN A 187 -15.93 -24.73 3.85
C ASN A 187 -15.82 -23.26 3.40
N ALA A 188 -16.60 -22.36 3.99
CA ALA A 188 -16.49 -20.91 3.74
C ALA A 188 -15.11 -20.38 4.14
N LEU A 189 -14.60 -20.76 5.31
CA LEU A 189 -13.26 -20.39 5.77
C LEU A 189 -12.14 -20.94 4.86
N LEU A 190 -12.31 -22.14 4.31
CA LEU A 190 -11.37 -22.69 3.32
C LEU A 190 -11.35 -21.89 2.03
N LEU A 191 -12.50 -21.41 1.56
CA LEU A 191 -12.60 -20.56 0.37
C LEU A 191 -11.97 -19.18 0.60
N ASP A 192 -12.26 -18.55 1.74
CA ASP A 192 -11.65 -17.27 2.10
C ASP A 192 -10.13 -17.38 2.19
N LYS A 193 -9.63 -18.48 2.79
CA LYS A 193 -8.20 -18.78 2.85
C LYS A 193 -7.58 -18.92 1.46
N ALA A 194 -8.27 -19.55 0.51
CA ALA A 194 -7.80 -19.66 -0.87
C ALA A 194 -7.72 -18.28 -1.54
N GLY A 195 -8.74 -17.44 -1.38
CA GLY A 195 -8.74 -16.06 -1.92
C GLY A 195 -7.62 -15.19 -1.35
N VAL A 196 -7.31 -15.32 -0.05
CA VAL A 196 -6.17 -14.61 0.56
C VAL A 196 -4.84 -15.09 -0.03
N ILE A 197 -4.68 -16.40 -0.26
CA ILE A 197 -3.46 -16.95 -0.88
C ILE A 197 -3.29 -16.43 -2.31
N GLU A 198 -4.36 -16.40 -3.10
CA GLU A 198 -4.35 -15.86 -4.47
C GLU A 198 -3.96 -14.37 -4.47
N TYR A 199 -4.56 -13.56 -3.58
CA TYR A 199 -4.19 -12.16 -3.46
C TYR A 199 -2.71 -11.98 -3.10
N LEU A 200 -2.20 -12.72 -2.12
CA LEU A 200 -0.79 -12.68 -1.73
C LEU A 200 0.14 -13.10 -2.89
N GLN A 201 -0.27 -14.05 -3.73
CA GLN A 201 0.47 -14.45 -4.93
C GLN A 201 0.50 -13.37 -6.02
N THR A 202 -0.48 -12.45 -6.06
CA THR A 202 -0.47 -11.32 -6.99
C THR A 202 0.42 -10.15 -6.55
N LEU A 203 0.75 -10.03 -5.26
CA LEU A 203 1.56 -8.92 -4.75
C LEU A 203 2.98 -8.85 -5.35
N PRO A 204 3.73 -9.96 -5.52
CA PRO A 204 5.06 -9.92 -6.14
C PRO A 204 5.04 -9.33 -7.56
N SER A 205 4.07 -9.71 -8.39
CA SER A 205 3.98 -9.18 -9.77
C SER A 205 3.61 -7.71 -9.77
N GLN A 206 2.75 -7.26 -8.86
CA GLN A 206 2.43 -5.84 -8.69
C GLN A 206 3.66 -5.03 -8.22
N ILE A 207 4.46 -5.57 -7.30
CA ILE A 207 5.73 -4.95 -6.87
C ILE A 207 6.71 -4.85 -8.05
N GLU A 208 6.80 -5.89 -8.89
CA GLU A 208 7.63 -5.87 -10.10
C GLU A 208 7.17 -4.76 -11.07
N THR A 209 5.85 -4.60 -11.27
CA THR A 209 5.32 -3.52 -12.10
C THR A 209 5.66 -2.13 -11.55
N LEU A 210 5.64 -1.95 -10.23
CA LEU A 210 6.01 -0.70 -9.58
C LEU A 210 7.51 -0.39 -9.71
N LYS A 211 8.38 -1.41 -9.58
CA LYS A 211 9.83 -1.27 -9.83
C LYS A 211 10.15 -0.88 -11.27
N GLY A 212 9.31 -1.28 -12.24
CA GLY A 212 9.45 -0.90 -13.64
C GLY A 212 9.13 0.57 -13.94
N ILE A 213 8.47 1.28 -13.02
CA ILE A 213 8.11 2.69 -13.21
C ILE A 213 9.37 3.54 -13.02
N SER A 214 9.88 4.10 -14.12
CA SER A 214 10.94 5.10 -14.11
C SER A 214 10.59 6.26 -15.03
N HIS A 215 10.93 7.47 -14.61
CA HIS A 215 10.68 8.70 -15.35
C HIS A 215 11.96 9.52 -15.45
N VAL A 216 12.22 10.08 -16.63
CA VAL A 216 13.39 10.94 -16.86
C VAL A 216 12.94 12.39 -16.73
N ILE A 217 13.55 13.12 -15.81
CA ILE A 217 13.29 14.53 -15.55
C ILE A 217 14.46 15.34 -16.10
N THR A 218 14.18 16.28 -16.99
CA THR A 218 15.18 17.21 -17.53
C THR A 218 15.24 18.46 -16.67
N CYS A 219 16.42 18.78 -16.16
CA CYS A 219 16.67 20.02 -15.42
C CYS A 219 16.83 21.20 -16.38
N ALA A 220 16.53 22.42 -15.91
CA ALA A 220 16.73 23.65 -16.67
C ALA A 220 18.17 23.88 -17.14
N CYS A 221 19.16 23.19 -16.55
CA CYS A 221 20.55 23.19 -17.01
C CYS A 221 20.84 22.18 -18.15
N GLY A 222 19.84 21.46 -18.65
CA GLY A 222 19.96 20.45 -19.71
C GLY A 222 20.39 19.06 -19.23
N LYS A 223 20.60 18.84 -17.93
CA LYS A 223 20.90 17.51 -17.36
C LYS A 223 19.64 16.69 -17.16
N GLU A 224 19.68 15.44 -17.57
CA GLU A 224 18.61 14.46 -17.36
C GLU A 224 18.85 13.63 -16.11
N TYR A 225 17.79 13.39 -15.33
CA TYR A 225 17.79 12.58 -14.13
C TYR A 225 16.74 11.48 -14.25
N LYS A 226 17.17 10.22 -14.21
CA LYS A 226 16.24 9.09 -14.17
C LYS A 226 15.80 8.85 -12.72
N VAL A 227 14.54 9.12 -12.43
CA VAL A 227 13.91 8.86 -11.13
C VAL A 227 13.14 7.55 -11.25
N GLY A 228 13.44 6.59 -10.38
CA GLY A 228 12.74 5.32 -10.27
C GLY A 228 12.27 5.06 -8.84
N VAL A 229 11.32 4.16 -8.68
CA VAL A 229 10.87 3.72 -7.35
C VAL A 229 11.80 2.60 -6.87
N ASP A 230 12.64 2.91 -5.89
CA ASP A 230 13.50 1.92 -5.25
C ASP A 230 12.75 1.28 -4.08
N CYS A 231 12.15 0.11 -4.33
CA CYS A 231 11.54 -0.70 -3.27
C CYS A 231 12.64 -1.54 -2.61
N CYS A 232 13.41 -0.93 -1.71
CA CYS A 232 14.27 -1.67 -0.79
C CYS A 232 13.38 -2.50 0.15
N VAL A 233 13.55 -3.82 0.11
CA VAL A 233 12.95 -4.77 1.07
C VAL A 233 13.93 -5.00 2.20
#